data_AF-A0A7S1GW49-F1
#
_entry.id   AF-A0A7S1GW49-F1
#
_cell.length_a   1.000
_cell.length_b   1.000
_cell.length_c   1.000
_cell.angle_alpha   90.00
_cell.angle_beta   90.00
_cell.angle_gamma   90.00
#
_symmetry.space_group_name_H-M   'P 1'
#
loop_
_entity.id
_entity.type
_entity.pdbx_description
1 polymer ?
#
loop_
_entity_poly.entity_id
_entity_poly.type
_entity_poly.pdbx_seq_one_letter_code
_entity_poly.pdbx_strand_id
1 'polypeptide(L)'
;LDVSPIDASRVAIGVGDQTIRLWTNNTSCPKPPPKSSTTSKKSNSSHKETDPFESVTLWKGLQGKVSCVCWHPEEEGVLAYGSDDGRVGVYDTARSKYKTLEMQHKGTVYELGWRVMRGHDG
;
A
#
# COMPACT_ATOMS: atom_id res chain seq x y z
N LEU A 1 10.24 -4.12 -3.73
CA LEU A 1 9.13 -4.65 -2.90
C LEU A 1 9.42 -4.26 -1.47
N ASP A 2 8.40 -4.09 -0.64
CA ASP A 2 8.57 -3.83 0.78
C ASP A 2 7.36 -4.31 1.59
N VAL A 3 7.58 -4.78 2.82
CA VAL A 3 6.53 -5.24 3.74
C VAL A 3 6.26 -4.14 4.75
N SER A 4 4.99 -3.85 5.04
CA SER A 4 4.65 -2.79 5.98
C SER A 4 5.21 -3.11 7.37
N PRO A 5 6.00 -2.21 7.97
CA PRO A 5 6.54 -2.41 9.33
C PRO A 5 5.46 -2.28 10.41
N ILE A 6 4.29 -1.72 10.07
CA ILE A 6 3.17 -1.46 11.00
C ILE A 6 2.08 -2.53 10.86
N ASP A 7 1.88 -3.06 9.65
CA ASP A 7 0.84 -4.04 9.34
C ASP A 7 1.43 -5.23 8.58
N ALA A 8 1.72 -6.32 9.30
CA ALA A 8 2.33 -7.52 8.74
C ALA A 8 1.46 -8.22 7.67
N SER A 9 0.20 -7.84 7.52
CA SER A 9 -0.66 -8.33 6.45
C SER A 9 -0.45 -7.64 5.11
N ARG A 10 0.28 -6.51 5.08
CA ARG A 10 0.43 -5.64 3.90
C ARG A 10 1.82 -5.69 3.27
N VAL A 11 1.85 -5.86 1.95
CA VAL A 11 3.06 -5.80 1.12
C VAL A 11 2.86 -4.89 -0.08
N ALA A 12 3.91 -4.17 -0.48
CA ALA A 12 3.95 -3.34 -1.68
C ALA A 12 5.01 -3.84 -2.67
N ILE A 13 4.69 -3.78 -3.96
CA ILE A 13 5.62 -4.11 -5.04
C ILE A 13 5.52 -3.02 -6.10
N GLY A 14 6.65 -2.36 -6.39
CA GLY A 14 6.81 -1.58 -7.61
C GLY A 14 6.94 -2.50 -8.81
N VAL A 15 6.16 -2.25 -9.85
CA VAL A 15 6.11 -3.08 -11.06
C VAL A 15 6.58 -2.25 -12.25
N GLY A 16 7.31 -2.88 -13.17
CA GLY A 16 7.86 -2.25 -14.37
C GLY A 16 6.82 -1.73 -15.39
N ASP A 17 5.53 -1.82 -15.08
CA ASP A 17 4.39 -1.35 -15.86
C ASP A 17 3.86 0.02 -15.38
N GLN A 18 4.68 0.78 -14.63
CA GLN A 18 4.31 2.08 -14.03
C GLN A 18 3.21 1.96 -12.96
N THR A 19 3.16 0.81 -12.28
CA THR A 19 2.23 0.61 -11.17
C THR A 19 2.94 0.23 -9.88
N ILE A 20 2.28 0.49 -8.76
CA ILE A 20 2.59 -0.14 -7.48
C ILE A 20 1.41 -1.00 -7.12
N ARG A 21 1.65 -2.26 -6.79
CA ARG A 21 0.62 -3.20 -6.36
C ARG A 21 0.77 -3.48 -4.88
N LEU A 22 -0.34 -3.39 -4.18
CA LEU A 22 -0.46 -3.67 -2.77
C LEU A 22 -1.27 -4.95 -2.60
N TRP A 23 -0.86 -5.80 -1.67
CA TRP A 23 -1.66 -6.94 -1.22
C TRP A 23 -1.86 -6.86 0.28
N THR A 24 -3.07 -7.17 0.73
CA THR A 24 -3.45 -7.27 2.14
C THR A 24 -3.99 -8.67 2.39
N ASN A 25 -3.44 -9.35 3.40
CA ASN A 25 -3.93 -10.65 3.85
C ASN A 25 -4.96 -10.51 4.98
N ASN A 26 -6.22 -10.77 4.67
CA ASN A 26 -7.34 -10.68 5.60
C ASN A 26 -7.58 -11.96 6.42
N THR A 27 -6.68 -12.96 6.38
CA THR A 27 -6.84 -14.22 7.13
C THR A 27 -6.80 -14.07 8.65
N SER A 28 -6.39 -12.90 9.19
CA SER A 28 -6.20 -12.69 10.63
C SER A 28 -7.49 -12.38 11.41
N CYS A 29 -8.61 -12.11 10.75
CA CYS A 29 -9.88 -11.87 11.44
C CYS A 29 -10.66 -13.18 11.63
N PRO A 30 -10.77 -13.74 12.86
CA PRO A 30 -11.73 -14.80 13.12
C PRO A 30 -13.13 -14.27 12.76
N LYS A 31 -13.82 -14.95 11.84
CA LYS A 31 -15.19 -14.59 11.45
C LYS A 31 -16.04 -14.55 12.73
N PRO A 32 -16.71 -13.43 13.07
CA PRO A 32 -17.60 -13.41 14.22
C PRO A 32 -18.67 -14.50 14.02
N PRO A 33 -19.08 -15.21 15.08
CA PRO A 33 -20.12 -16.23 14.97
C PRO A 33 -21.40 -15.59 14.39
N PRO A 34 -22.13 -16.30 13.52
CA PRO A 34 -23.33 -15.76 12.88
C PRO A 34 -24.33 -15.34 13.96
N LYS A 35 -24.62 -14.04 14.04
CA LYS A 35 -25.62 -13.51 14.98
C LYS A 35 -27.01 -14.02 14.59
N SER A 36 -27.66 -14.70 15.51
CA SER A 36 -29.03 -15.19 15.40
C SER A 36 -30.05 -14.03 15.36
N SER A 37 -31.00 -14.11 14.40
CA SER A 37 -32.30 -13.42 14.34
C SER A 37 -32.25 -11.90 14.02
N THR A 38 -33.11 -11.26 13.20
CA THR A 38 -34.39 -11.62 12.56
C THR A 38 -34.64 -10.68 11.34
N THR A 39 -35.56 -11.05 10.45
CA THR A 39 -36.20 -10.31 9.32
C THR A 39 -35.48 -10.14 7.97
N SER A 40 -35.47 -11.24 7.21
CA SER A 40 -35.94 -11.35 5.81
C SER A 40 -35.64 -10.22 4.79
N LYS A 41 -34.56 -10.41 4.01
CA LYS A 41 -34.57 -10.27 2.54
C LYS A 41 -33.79 -11.45 1.93
N LYS A 42 -34.47 -12.27 1.12
CA LYS A 42 -33.86 -13.34 0.32
C LYS A 42 -32.83 -12.72 -0.63
N SER A 43 -31.56 -13.05 -0.44
CA SER A 43 -30.55 -13.01 -1.51
C SER A 43 -29.86 -14.36 -1.53
N ASN A 44 -29.66 -14.89 -2.73
CA ASN A 44 -29.25 -16.27 -2.97
C ASN A 44 -27.94 -16.60 -2.24
N SER A 45 -27.99 -17.65 -1.41
CA SER A 45 -26.85 -18.23 -0.71
C SER A 45 -25.96 -18.99 -1.68
N SER A 46 -25.00 -18.31 -2.28
CA SER A 46 -23.73 -18.93 -2.63
C SER A 46 -22.76 -18.66 -1.48
N HIS A 47 -22.07 -19.69 -1.01
CA HIS A 47 -20.89 -19.52 -0.17
C HIS A 47 -19.87 -18.69 -0.96
N LYS A 48 -19.91 -17.36 -0.81
CA LYS A 48 -18.88 -16.48 -1.33
C LYS A 48 -17.71 -16.59 -0.37
N GLU A 49 -16.90 -17.60 -0.58
CA GLU A 49 -15.55 -17.68 -0.03
C GLU A 49 -14.86 -16.36 -0.42
N THR A 50 -14.75 -15.45 0.55
CA THR A 50 -14.12 -14.15 0.35
C THR A 50 -12.64 -14.42 0.14
N ASP A 51 -12.12 -13.99 -1.02
CA ASP A 51 -10.68 -14.08 -1.31
C ASP A 51 -9.91 -13.53 -0.09
N PRO A 52 -9.07 -14.35 0.57
CA PRO A 52 -8.31 -13.91 1.73
C PRO A 52 -7.32 -12.80 1.38
N PHE A 53 -7.02 -12.59 0.10
CA PHE A 53 -6.08 -11.58 -0.36
C PHE A 53 -6.82 -10.48 -1.12
N GLU A 54 -6.77 -9.27 -0.59
CA GLU A 54 -7.21 -8.09 -1.32
C GLU A 54 -6.01 -7.46 -2.04
N SER A 55 -6.17 -7.09 -3.31
CA SER A 55 -5.14 -6.40 -4.07
C SER A 55 -5.58 -5.02 -4.55
N VAL A 56 -4.71 -4.02 -4.40
CA VAL A 56 -4.93 -2.64 -4.88
C VAL A 56 -3.81 -2.24 -5.82
N THR A 57 -4.15 -1.62 -6.95
CA THR A 57 -3.16 -1.09 -7.92
C THR A 57 -3.15 0.43 -7.88
N LEU A 58 -2.00 1.01 -7.54
CA LEU A 58 -1.70 2.43 -7.61
C LEU A 58 -1.05 2.74 -8.97
N TRP A 59 -1.58 3.75 -9.65
CA TRP A 59 -1.13 4.16 -10.99
C TRP A 59 -1.17 5.67 -11.20
N LYS A 60 -1.96 6.40 -10.40
CA LYS A 60 -2.19 7.83 -10.59
C LYS A 60 -0.93 8.64 -10.32
N GLY A 61 -0.37 9.27 -11.34
CA GLY A 61 0.83 10.12 -11.21
C GLY A 61 2.16 9.40 -11.38
N LEU A 62 2.14 8.06 -11.54
CA LEU A 62 3.32 7.30 -11.96
C LEU A 62 3.50 7.45 -13.47
N GLN A 63 4.67 7.92 -13.90
CA GLN A 63 4.98 8.05 -15.33
C GLN A 63 6.32 7.41 -15.72
N GLY A 64 6.96 6.70 -14.78
CA GLY A 64 8.19 5.95 -14.96
C GLY A 64 8.04 4.56 -14.34
N LYS A 65 8.93 3.63 -14.69
CA LYS A 65 8.87 2.27 -14.14
C LYS A 65 9.29 2.32 -12.69
N VAL A 66 8.45 1.84 -11.78
CA VAL A 66 8.77 1.87 -10.35
C VAL A 66 9.84 0.82 -10.07
N SER A 67 11.02 1.28 -9.66
CA SER A 67 12.20 0.46 -9.41
C SER A 67 12.34 0.11 -7.93
N CYS A 68 11.88 0.97 -7.02
CA CYS A 68 11.92 0.75 -5.59
C CYS A 68 10.70 1.34 -4.88
N VAL A 69 10.37 0.77 -3.72
CA VAL A 69 9.30 1.22 -2.82
C VAL A 69 9.77 1.02 -1.38
N CYS A 70 9.35 1.89 -0.46
CA CYS A 70 9.69 1.79 0.96
C CYS A 70 8.57 2.35 1.85
N TRP A 71 7.97 1.53 2.71
CA TRP A 71 6.93 1.94 3.65
C TRP A 71 7.48 2.86 4.73
N HIS A 72 6.68 3.83 5.14
CA HIS A 72 7.03 4.67 6.28
C HIS A 72 7.05 3.83 7.57
N PRO A 73 8.07 3.97 8.42
CA PRO A 73 8.22 3.14 9.63
C PRO A 73 7.22 3.45 10.74
N GLU A 74 6.66 4.67 10.77
CA GLU A 74 5.75 5.13 11.86
C GLU A 74 4.38 5.61 11.37
N GLU A 75 4.16 5.74 10.06
CA GLU A 75 2.91 6.27 9.48
C GLU A 75 2.28 5.18 8.62
N GLU A 76 1.18 4.60 9.11
CA GLU A 76 0.51 3.50 8.42
C GLU A 76 -0.05 3.97 7.06
N GLY A 77 0.16 3.16 6.03
CA GLY A 77 -0.35 3.43 4.68
C GLY A 77 0.45 4.47 3.90
N VAL A 78 1.55 4.99 4.45
CA VAL A 78 2.44 5.91 3.73
C VAL A 78 3.60 5.12 3.10
N LEU A 79 3.79 5.29 1.79
CA LEU A 79 4.76 4.55 0.98
C LEU A 79 5.54 5.51 0.08
N ALA A 80 6.87 5.50 0.15
CA ALA A 80 7.71 6.16 -0.84
C ALA A 80 7.93 5.24 -2.05
N TYR A 81 8.13 5.85 -3.21
CA TYR A 81 8.50 5.15 -4.45
C TYR A 81 9.61 5.90 -5.19
N GLY A 82 10.41 5.14 -5.93
CA GLY A 82 11.42 5.64 -6.85
C GLY A 82 11.30 4.93 -8.20
N SER A 83 11.65 5.63 -9.28
CA SER A 83 11.53 5.11 -10.64
C SER A 83 12.86 5.04 -11.41
N ASP A 84 12.82 4.35 -12.54
CA ASP A 84 13.94 4.18 -13.47
C ASP A 84 14.40 5.48 -14.13
N ASP A 85 13.48 6.43 -14.34
CA ASP A 85 13.78 7.77 -14.84
C ASP A 85 14.27 8.74 -13.76
N GLY A 86 14.28 8.35 -12.48
CA GLY A 86 14.83 9.16 -11.38
C GLY A 86 13.81 9.93 -10.55
N ARG A 87 12.50 9.75 -10.80
CA ARG A 87 11.46 10.38 -9.98
C ARG A 87 11.35 9.70 -8.64
N VAL A 88 10.99 10.51 -7.65
CA VAL A 88 10.70 10.06 -6.29
C VAL A 88 9.37 10.67 -5.88
N GLY A 89 8.57 9.91 -5.15
CA GLY A 89 7.32 10.42 -4.61
C GLY A 89 6.80 9.58 -3.46
N VAL A 90 5.64 9.97 -2.96
CA VAL A 90 4.97 9.35 -1.81
C VAL A 90 3.51 9.10 -2.16
N TYR A 91 3.01 7.93 -1.77
CA TYR A 91 1.59 7.58 -1.71
C TYR A 91 1.15 7.50 -0.26
N ASP A 92 -0.03 8.06 0.01
CA ASP A 92 -0.81 7.81 1.23
C ASP A 92 -2.04 7.00 0.81
N THR A 93 -1.98 5.70 1.08
CA THR A 93 -3.01 4.73 0.69
C THR A 93 -4.25 4.85 1.56
N ALA A 94 -4.09 5.28 2.82
CA ALA A 94 -5.20 5.48 3.74
C ALA A 94 -6.07 6.68 3.33
N ARG A 95 -5.44 7.75 2.83
CA ARG A 95 -6.12 8.99 2.39
C ARG A 95 -6.30 9.09 0.88
N SER A 96 -5.86 8.08 0.13
CA SER A 96 -5.89 8.06 -1.34
C SER A 96 -5.21 9.30 -1.97
N LYS A 97 -4.10 9.73 -1.39
CA LYS A 97 -3.31 10.88 -1.88
C LYS A 97 -1.98 10.40 -2.44
N TYR A 98 -1.42 11.18 -3.35
CA TYR A 98 -0.07 10.96 -3.87
C TYR A 98 0.60 12.29 -4.15
N LYS A 99 1.92 12.31 -4.06
CA LYS A 99 2.76 13.47 -4.39
C LYS A 99 4.05 12.99 -5.02
N THR A 100 4.36 13.48 -6.21
CA THR A 100 5.69 13.38 -6.82
C THR A 100 6.50 14.58 -6.38
N LEU A 101 7.77 14.35 -6.02
CA LEU A 101 8.70 15.45 -5.74
C LEU A 101 9.06 16.16 -7.05
N GLU A 102 9.26 17.47 -6.97
CA GLU A 102 9.59 18.30 -8.14
C GLU A 102 11.03 18.06 -8.63
N MET A 103 11.92 17.74 -7.71
CA MET A 103 13.32 17.44 -7.98
C MET A 103 13.46 15.97 -8.37
N GLN A 104 14.14 15.73 -9.48
CA GLN A 104 14.33 14.41 -10.07
C GLN A 104 15.83 14.07 -10.14
N HIS A 105 16.18 12.81 -9.86
CA HIS A 105 17.52 12.31 -10.09
C HIS A 105 17.78 12.11 -11.60
N LYS A 106 19.05 12.11 -12.01
CA LYS A 106 19.43 11.96 -13.43
C LYS A 106 19.33 10.52 -13.97
N GLY A 107 18.92 9.57 -13.13
CA GLY A 107 18.85 8.16 -13.47
C GLY A 107 18.13 7.37 -12.40
N THR A 108 18.12 6.05 -12.55
CA THR A 108 17.32 5.13 -11.74
C THR A 108 17.55 5.28 -10.25
N VAL A 109 16.46 5.38 -9.49
CA VAL A 109 16.48 5.29 -8.04
C VAL A 109 16.43 3.82 -7.63
N TYR A 110 17.48 3.33 -6.98
CA TYR A 110 17.57 1.91 -6.63
C TYR A 110 17.04 1.60 -5.23
N GLU A 111 17.14 2.55 -4.32
CA GLU A 111 16.79 2.36 -2.91
C GLU A 111 16.29 3.68 -2.32
N LEU A 112 15.40 3.56 -1.33
CA LEU A 112 14.84 4.65 -0.56
C LEU A 112 14.89 4.27 0.91
N GLY A 113 15.01 5.28 1.78
CA GLY A 113 14.96 5.08 3.22
C GLY A 113 14.29 6.27 3.90
N TRP A 114 13.52 5.98 4.93
CA TRP A 114 12.88 6.99 5.76
C TRP A 114 13.75 7.34 6.97
N ARG A 115 13.82 8.63 7.29
CA ARG A 115 14.35 9.11 8.56
C ARG A 115 13.20 9.60 9.42
N VAL A 116 12.98 8.92 10.54
CA VAL A 116 12.08 9.39 11.58
C VAL A 116 12.76 10.52 12.35
N MET A 117 12.10 11.66 12.43
CA MET A 117 12.52 12.78 13.28
C MET A 117 11.67 12.78 14.53
N ARG A 118 12.22 12.27 15.65
CA ARG A 118 11.60 12.49 16.96
C ARG A 118 11.80 13.95 17.33
N GLY A 119 10.72 14.61 17.75
CA GLY A 119 10.81 15.98 18.26
C GLY A 119 11.88 16.04 19.34
N HIS A 120 12.73 17.06 19.27
CA HIS A 120 13.68 17.33 20.35
C HIS A 120 12.84 17.72 21.56
N ASP A 121 12.77 16.83 22.56
CA ASP A 121 12.21 17.15 23.86
C ASP A 121 13.03 18.32 24.43
N GLY A 122 12.42 19.51 24.43
CA GLY A 122 13.02 20.74 24.99
C GLY A 122 12.87 20.82 26.49
#